data_AF-A0A3S0A1I6-F1
#
_entry.id   AF-A0A3S0A1I6-F1
#
_cell.length_a   1.000
_cell.length_b   1.000
_cell.length_c   1.000
_cell.angle_alpha   90.00
_cell.angle_beta   90.00
_cell.angle_gamma   90.00
#
_symmetry.space_group_name_H-M   'P 1'
#
loop_
_entity.id
_entity.type
_entity.pdbx_description
1 polymer ?
#
loop_
_entity_poly.entity_id
_entity_poly.type
_entity_poly.pdbx_seq_one_letter_code
_entity_poly.pdbx_strand_id
1 'polypeptide(L)'
;MTYPISAQTASEGAARDAFYMPNTEQFLLHTPVRERPYHIYVARPMQEAPPEGFPVIYLLDGNATFATTVETIRVQSRVPDKTGVHPAVIVGIGYPTNQPFDSTRFYDFTMPTPQEVLDALPVRNKEQPRPEVGGADALRTLIEETLKPRIERDYPINRSRQAIFGHSLGGLFVLQTLFTRPESFQTYIAGSPSVHWNKALLQEQEEKFQASLPNLHTPLTLFMTFAELERNHPSNMSENTTELYDQLSQIPAEKLRVKLHEFEGEGHITVLPALISRMLRLV
;
A
#
# COMPACT_ATOMS: atom_id res chain seq x y z
N MET A 1 5.54 3.35 47.65
CA MET A 1 6.75 4.15 47.41
C MET A 1 6.49 5.04 46.21
N THR A 2 6.17 6.31 46.49
CA THR A 2 5.96 7.36 45.49
C THR A 2 7.26 8.11 45.32
N TYR A 3 7.85 8.08 44.13
CA TYR A 3 9.02 8.89 43.79
C TYR A 3 8.57 10.31 43.47
N PRO A 4 9.08 11.36 44.14
CA PRO A 4 8.79 12.73 43.75
C PRO A 4 9.62 13.09 42.51
N ILE A 5 8.95 13.53 41.45
CA ILE A 5 9.61 14.15 40.30
C ILE A 5 10.03 15.55 40.74
N SER A 6 11.33 15.75 40.93
CA SER A 6 11.96 17.06 41.09
C SER A 6 11.68 17.91 39.85
N ALA A 7 11.11 19.10 40.05
CA ALA A 7 10.95 20.09 39.00
C ALA A 7 12.33 20.55 38.51
N GLN A 8 12.70 20.14 37.30
CA GLN A 8 13.84 20.72 36.60
C GLN A 8 13.52 22.16 36.23
N THR A 9 14.33 23.06 36.75
CA THR A 9 14.44 24.46 36.35
C THR A 9 14.69 24.54 34.85
N ALA A 10 13.81 25.23 34.14
CA ALA A 10 13.95 25.51 32.71
C ALA A 10 15.23 26.31 32.46
N SER A 11 16.22 25.70 31.78
CA SER A 11 17.32 26.44 31.17
C SER A 11 16.82 27.10 29.88
N GLU A 12 17.24 28.34 29.66
CA GLU A 12 17.05 29.17 28.47
C GLU A 12 16.78 28.35 27.20
N GLY A 13 15.50 28.31 26.81
CA GLY A 13 14.99 27.33 25.86
C GLY A 13 15.42 27.63 24.43
N ALA A 14 16.24 26.77 23.85
CA ALA A 14 16.44 26.73 22.41
C ALA A 14 15.07 26.75 21.69
N ALA A 15 14.96 27.55 20.62
CA ALA A 15 13.76 27.59 19.80
C ALA A 15 13.39 26.16 19.39
N ARG A 16 12.13 25.79 19.63
CA ARG A 16 11.59 24.48 19.25
C ARG A 16 10.96 24.61 17.88
N ASP A 17 11.60 24.03 16.87
CA ASP A 17 11.05 23.92 15.52
C ASP A 17 10.40 22.55 15.31
N ALA A 18 9.38 22.50 14.46
CA ALA A 18 8.79 21.25 14.03
C ALA A 18 9.80 20.45 13.20
N PHE A 19 9.87 19.13 13.44
CA PHE A 19 10.61 18.25 12.55
C PHE A 19 9.93 18.20 11.18
N TYR A 20 10.69 18.44 10.11
CA TYR A 20 10.25 18.24 8.74
C TYR A 20 11.20 17.26 8.03
N MET A 21 10.63 16.45 7.15
CA MET A 21 11.43 15.57 6.29
C MET A 21 11.84 16.35 5.03
N PRO A 22 13.14 16.41 4.68
CA PRO A 22 13.57 17.12 3.48
C PRO A 22 13.00 16.51 2.20
N ASN A 23 12.73 17.35 1.19
CA ASN A 23 12.18 16.96 -0.11
C ASN A 23 10.84 16.21 -0.04
N THR A 24 10.05 16.50 0.98
CA THR A 24 8.67 16.06 1.06
C THR A 24 7.71 17.24 0.98
N GLU A 25 6.59 17.04 0.32
CA GLU A 25 5.47 17.97 0.29
C GLU A 25 4.16 17.22 0.51
N GLN A 26 3.09 17.97 0.74
CA GLN A 26 1.75 17.41 0.87
C GLN A 26 0.71 18.35 0.28
N PHE A 27 -0.40 17.80 -0.21
CA PHE A 27 -1.53 18.58 -0.70
C PHE A 27 -2.84 17.81 -0.55
N LEU A 28 -3.95 18.56 -0.51
CA LEU A 28 -5.28 17.97 -0.59
C LEU A 28 -5.66 17.71 -2.05
N LEU A 29 -6.14 16.50 -2.31
CA LEU A 29 -6.71 16.10 -3.59
C LEU A 29 -8.22 15.90 -3.43
N HIS A 30 -8.99 16.79 -4.04
CA HIS A 30 -10.45 16.73 -4.03
C HIS A 30 -10.94 15.81 -5.15
N THR A 31 -12.03 15.10 -4.89
CA THR A 31 -12.70 14.24 -5.89
C THR A 31 -14.12 14.75 -6.13
N PRO A 32 -14.65 14.69 -7.36
CA PRO A 32 -16.06 14.98 -7.62
C PRO A 32 -17.01 13.97 -6.96
N VAL A 33 -16.51 12.78 -6.62
CA VAL A 33 -17.30 11.64 -6.14
C VAL A 33 -17.59 11.73 -4.64
N ARG A 34 -16.77 12.45 -3.88
CA ARG A 34 -16.92 12.60 -2.43
C ARG A 34 -16.53 13.99 -1.96
N GLU A 35 -17.23 14.49 -0.95
CA GLU A 35 -16.89 15.75 -0.29
C GLU A 35 -15.55 15.69 0.46
N ARG A 36 -15.14 14.52 0.94
CA ARG A 36 -13.92 14.37 1.73
C ARG A 36 -12.68 14.23 0.82
N PRO A 37 -11.70 15.14 0.92
CA PRO A 37 -10.49 15.07 0.11
C PRO A 37 -9.54 13.97 0.61
N TYR A 38 -8.64 13.54 -0.26
CA TYR A 38 -7.46 12.74 0.09
C TYR A 38 -6.33 13.66 0.50
N HIS A 39 -5.52 13.23 1.46
CA HIS A 39 -4.25 13.87 1.78
C HIS A 39 -3.15 13.13 1.04
N ILE A 40 -2.54 13.79 0.05
CA ILE A 40 -1.46 13.23 -0.74
C ILE A 40 -0.14 13.72 -0.17
N TYR A 41 0.74 12.78 0.17
CA TYR A 41 2.12 13.03 0.59
C TYR A 41 3.04 12.66 -0.56
N VAL A 42 4.01 13.50 -0.89
CA VAL A 42 4.98 13.20 -1.96
C VAL A 42 6.39 13.40 -1.43
N ALA A 43 7.27 12.44 -1.68
CA ALA A 43 8.70 12.58 -1.48
C ALA A 43 9.44 12.34 -2.79
N ARG A 44 10.35 13.25 -3.14
CA ARG A 44 11.22 13.09 -4.30
C ARG A 44 12.65 12.71 -3.88
N PRO A 45 13.36 11.91 -4.68
CA PRO A 45 14.80 11.72 -4.51
C PRO A 45 15.60 13.03 -4.50
N MET A 46 16.75 13.02 -3.83
CA MET A 46 17.70 14.15 -3.85
C MET A 46 18.59 14.16 -5.09
N GLN A 47 18.74 13.00 -5.72
CA GLN A 47 19.54 12.80 -6.91
C GLN A 47 18.85 13.41 -8.13
N GLU A 48 19.60 13.63 -9.21
CA GLU A 48 19.01 13.93 -10.51
C GLU A 48 18.22 12.74 -11.04
N ALA A 49 17.19 13.04 -11.83
CA ALA A 49 16.37 12.00 -12.44
C ALA A 49 17.16 11.27 -13.53
N PRO A 50 17.04 9.94 -13.63
CA PRO A 50 17.48 9.20 -14.82
C PRO A 50 16.81 9.76 -16.09
N PRO A 51 17.40 9.59 -17.29
CA PRO A 51 16.80 10.04 -18.55
C PRO A 51 15.37 9.54 -18.79
N GLU A 52 15.07 8.33 -18.33
CA GLU A 52 13.76 7.68 -18.41
C GLU A 52 12.79 8.11 -17.28
N GLY A 53 13.25 8.93 -16.33
CA GLY A 53 12.51 9.33 -15.14
C GLY A 53 12.71 8.40 -13.94
N PHE A 54 12.23 8.83 -12.77
CA PHE A 54 12.24 8.02 -11.56
C PHE A 54 11.16 6.94 -11.59
N PRO A 55 11.42 5.76 -11.03
CA PRO A 55 10.36 4.87 -10.56
C PRO A 55 9.48 5.59 -9.54
N VAL A 56 8.21 5.17 -9.43
CA VAL A 56 7.27 5.73 -8.45
C VAL A 56 6.52 4.65 -7.69
N ILE A 57 6.37 4.84 -6.38
CA ILE A 57 5.61 3.94 -5.50
C ILE A 57 4.42 4.68 -4.92
N TYR A 58 3.22 4.22 -5.25
CA TYR A 58 1.98 4.68 -4.66
C TYR A 58 1.67 3.84 -3.42
N LEU A 59 1.68 4.47 -2.24
CA LEU A 59 1.42 3.83 -0.95
C LEU A 59 -0.02 4.10 -0.53
N LEU A 60 -0.81 3.05 -0.33
CA LEU A 60 -2.08 3.14 0.38
C LEU A 60 -1.82 3.30 1.89
N ASP A 61 -2.84 3.79 2.61
CA ASP A 61 -2.71 4.14 4.03
C ASP A 61 -1.50 5.07 4.29
N GLY A 62 -1.36 6.11 3.45
CA GLY A 62 -0.19 6.98 3.43
C GLY A 62 0.17 7.60 4.78
N ASN A 63 -0.83 7.88 5.63
CA ASN A 63 -0.61 8.38 7.00
C ASN A 63 0.23 7.41 7.85
N ALA A 64 0.12 6.09 7.64
CA ALA A 64 0.86 5.07 8.38
C ALA A 64 2.20 4.68 7.74
N THR A 65 2.30 4.76 6.41
CA THR A 65 3.37 4.10 5.64
C THR A 65 4.38 5.08 5.03
N PHE A 66 4.00 6.34 4.80
CA PHE A 66 4.81 7.30 4.05
C PHE A 66 6.15 7.59 4.71
N ALA A 67 6.16 8.11 5.94
CA ALA A 67 7.40 8.54 6.60
C ALA A 67 8.41 7.41 6.76
N THR A 68 7.95 6.21 7.14
CA THR A 68 8.78 4.99 7.24
C THR A 68 9.37 4.63 5.88
N THR A 69 8.58 4.67 4.81
CA THR A 69 9.06 4.35 3.45
C THR A 69 10.08 5.37 2.97
N VAL A 70 9.83 6.66 3.18
CA VAL A 70 10.73 7.73 2.75
C VAL A 70 12.06 7.64 3.47
N GLU A 71 12.09 7.44 4.78
CA GLU A 71 13.38 7.32 5.48
C GLU A 71 14.11 6.03 5.10
N THR A 72 13.37 4.92 4.92
CA THR A 72 13.96 3.65 4.49
C THR A 72 14.63 3.77 3.12
N ILE A 73 13.96 4.37 2.13
CA ILE A 73 14.55 4.54 0.79
C ILE A 73 15.70 5.55 0.81
N ARG A 74 15.63 6.62 1.61
CA ARG A 74 16.73 7.60 1.77
C ARG A 74 18.00 6.94 2.30
N VAL A 75 17.87 6.03 3.26
CA VAL A 75 19.01 5.29 3.83
C VAL A 75 19.53 4.24 2.85
N GLN A 76 18.65 3.39 2.31
CA GLN A 76 19.06 2.24 1.51
C GLN A 76 19.56 2.60 0.11
N SER A 77 19.06 3.69 -0.49
CA SER A 77 19.48 4.15 -1.82
C SER A 77 20.83 4.88 -1.85
N ARG A 78 21.52 5.02 -0.71
CA ARG A 78 22.88 5.60 -0.65
C ARG A 78 23.94 4.70 -1.27
N VAL A 79 23.69 3.38 -1.30
CA VAL A 79 24.60 2.37 -1.83
C VAL A 79 23.80 1.34 -2.65
N PRO A 80 23.17 1.77 -3.76
CA PRO A 80 22.21 0.97 -4.51
C PRO A 80 22.79 -0.36 -4.99
N ASP A 81 24.06 -0.39 -5.38
CA ASP A 81 24.76 -1.62 -5.82
C ASP A 81 24.88 -2.68 -4.71
N LYS A 82 24.78 -2.29 -3.44
CA LYS A 82 24.83 -3.20 -2.28
C LYS A 82 23.44 -3.58 -1.78
N THR A 83 22.49 -2.65 -1.83
CA THR A 83 21.16 -2.84 -1.23
C THR A 83 20.13 -3.33 -2.23
N GLY A 84 20.37 -3.14 -3.53
CA GLY A 84 19.39 -3.33 -4.60
C GLY A 84 18.22 -2.33 -4.54
N VAL A 85 18.37 -1.23 -3.79
CA VAL A 85 17.34 -0.19 -3.65
C VAL A 85 17.80 1.06 -4.39
N HIS A 86 17.04 1.43 -5.42
CA HIS A 86 17.29 2.63 -6.21
C HIS A 86 16.41 3.79 -5.73
N PRO A 87 16.81 5.05 -5.96
CA PRO A 87 15.96 6.20 -5.66
C PRO A 87 14.64 6.15 -6.45
N ALA A 88 13.53 6.44 -5.78
CA ALA A 88 12.19 6.46 -6.37
C ALA A 88 11.37 7.61 -5.77
N VAL A 89 10.39 8.12 -6.52
CA VAL A 89 9.36 9.02 -6.00
C VAL A 89 8.39 8.21 -5.16
N ILE A 90 8.07 8.70 -3.96
CA ILE A 90 7.11 8.07 -3.05
C ILE A 90 5.85 8.93 -3.00
N VAL A 91 4.69 8.33 -3.26
CA VAL A 91 3.39 9.02 -3.22
C VAL A 91 2.49 8.31 -2.21
N GLY A 92 2.31 8.89 -1.03
CA GLY A 92 1.39 8.39 -0.01
C GLY A 92 -0.03 8.90 -0.25
N ILE A 93 -0.99 7.97 -0.35
CA ILE A 93 -2.42 8.26 -0.47
C ILE A 93 -3.05 8.05 0.89
N GLY A 94 -3.39 9.15 1.56
CA GLY A 94 -3.94 9.14 2.89
C GLY A 94 -5.16 10.03 3.05
N TYR A 95 -5.45 10.39 4.29
CA TYR A 95 -6.63 11.12 4.71
C TYR A 95 -6.25 12.34 5.55
N PRO A 96 -7.10 13.38 5.58
CA PRO A 96 -6.90 14.56 6.44
C PRO A 96 -7.19 14.20 7.92
N THR A 97 -6.26 13.46 8.53
CA THR A 97 -6.30 12.99 9.92
C THR A 97 -4.89 12.91 10.49
N ASN A 98 -4.77 13.03 11.81
CA ASN A 98 -3.52 12.82 12.55
C ASN A 98 -3.33 11.37 12.99
N GLN A 99 -4.27 10.47 12.68
CA GLN A 99 -4.17 9.05 12.98
C GLN A 99 -3.48 8.28 11.85
N PRO A 100 -2.80 7.15 12.15
CA PRO A 100 -2.18 6.32 11.12
C PRO A 100 -3.20 5.72 10.14
N PHE A 101 -4.43 5.46 10.62
CA PHE A 101 -5.51 4.89 9.81
C PHE A 101 -6.79 5.71 10.00
N ASP A 102 -7.54 5.86 8.91
CA ASP A 102 -8.88 6.46 8.91
C ASP A 102 -9.90 5.38 8.53
N SER A 103 -11.11 5.42 9.11
CA SER A 103 -12.16 4.44 8.79
C SER A 103 -12.65 4.52 7.34
N THR A 104 -12.42 5.64 6.65
CA THR A 104 -12.73 5.82 5.22
C THR A 104 -12.10 4.72 4.34
N ARG A 105 -10.97 4.15 4.78
CA ARG A 105 -10.26 3.08 4.08
C ARG A 105 -11.11 1.83 3.81
N PHE A 106 -12.11 1.54 4.66
CA PHE A 106 -13.02 0.42 4.43
C PHE A 106 -13.81 0.63 3.15
N TYR A 107 -14.28 1.86 2.89
CA TYR A 107 -14.95 2.21 1.65
C TYR A 107 -13.97 2.16 0.48
N ASP A 108 -12.86 2.89 0.55
CA ASP A 108 -11.97 3.07 -0.60
C ASP A 108 -11.25 1.79 -1.05
N PHE A 109 -11.01 0.83 -0.14
CA PHE A 109 -10.22 -0.37 -0.44
C PHE A 109 -11.04 -1.61 -0.75
N THR A 110 -12.37 -1.51 -0.76
CA THR A 110 -13.25 -2.65 -0.94
C THR A 110 -14.25 -2.41 -2.06
N MET A 111 -14.55 -3.49 -2.80
CA MET A 111 -15.65 -3.52 -3.77
C MET A 111 -17.00 -3.55 -3.05
N PRO A 112 -18.10 -3.17 -3.74
CA PRO A 112 -19.45 -3.38 -3.23
C PRO A 112 -19.61 -4.82 -2.76
N THR A 113 -19.95 -4.99 -1.49
CA THR A 113 -20.02 -6.29 -0.82
C THR A 113 -21.40 -6.43 -0.19
N PRO A 114 -22.15 -7.51 -0.49
CA PRO A 114 -23.46 -7.72 0.10
C PRO A 114 -23.41 -7.77 1.63
N GLN A 115 -24.49 -7.30 2.28
CA GLN A 115 -24.54 -7.16 3.73
C GLN A 115 -24.33 -8.50 4.45
N GLU A 116 -24.89 -9.59 3.90
CA GLU A 116 -24.74 -10.95 4.42
C GLU A 116 -23.27 -11.42 4.44
N VAL A 117 -22.47 -11.01 3.46
CA VAL A 117 -21.03 -11.32 3.42
C VAL A 117 -20.31 -10.52 4.49
N LEU A 118 -20.62 -9.22 4.61
CA LEU A 118 -20.05 -8.38 5.67
C LEU A 118 -20.40 -8.94 7.06
N ASP A 119 -21.63 -9.39 7.27
CA ASP A 119 -22.11 -9.92 8.54
C ASP A 119 -21.43 -11.23 8.94
N ALA A 120 -20.96 -12.02 7.97
CA ALA A 120 -20.20 -13.24 8.19
C ALA A 120 -18.72 -12.98 8.55
N LEU A 121 -18.18 -11.78 8.33
CA LEU A 121 -16.77 -11.49 8.59
C LEU A 121 -16.41 -11.59 10.08
N PRO A 122 -15.22 -12.14 10.41
CA PRO A 122 -14.75 -12.22 11.79
C PRO A 122 -14.51 -10.81 12.33
N VAL A 123 -15.35 -10.38 13.27
CA VAL A 123 -15.21 -9.08 13.94
C VAL A 123 -15.15 -9.22 15.44
N ARG A 124 -14.42 -8.30 16.06
CA ARG A 124 -14.25 -8.24 17.52
C ARG A 124 -15.56 -7.91 18.24
N ASN A 125 -16.45 -7.15 17.60
CA ASN A 125 -17.77 -6.80 18.14
C ASN A 125 -18.83 -6.84 17.04
N LYS A 126 -19.81 -7.75 17.16
CA LYS A 126 -20.93 -7.91 16.21
C LYS A 126 -22.00 -6.83 16.35
N GLU A 127 -22.00 -6.08 17.44
CA GLU A 127 -22.97 -5.02 17.74
C GLU A 127 -22.59 -3.68 17.07
N GLN A 128 -21.35 -3.55 16.58
CA GLN A 128 -20.94 -2.37 15.84
C GLN A 128 -21.49 -2.39 14.41
N PRO A 129 -22.00 -1.24 13.90
CA PRO A 129 -22.44 -1.16 12.52
C PRO A 129 -21.27 -1.49 11.58
N ARG A 130 -21.57 -2.23 10.50
CA ARG A 130 -20.57 -2.51 9.47
C ARG A 130 -20.13 -1.19 8.81
N PRO A 131 -18.83 -1.06 8.48
CA PRO A 131 -18.35 0.15 7.81
C PRO A 131 -18.97 0.26 6.42
N GLU A 132 -19.02 1.49 5.90
CA GLU A 132 -19.34 1.75 4.50
C GLU A 132 -18.29 1.08 3.59
N VAL A 133 -18.72 0.45 2.49
CA VAL A 133 -17.88 -0.29 1.53
C VAL A 133 -18.23 0.10 0.10
N GLY A 134 -17.35 -0.22 -0.87
CA GLY A 134 -17.68 -0.12 -2.30
C GLY A 134 -17.01 0.99 -3.09
N GLY A 135 -16.01 1.66 -2.51
CA GLY A 135 -15.28 2.77 -3.14
C GLY A 135 -14.09 2.37 -4.00
N ALA A 136 -13.75 1.09 -4.12
CA ALA A 136 -12.52 0.66 -4.80
C ALA A 136 -12.41 1.14 -6.27
N ASP A 137 -13.50 1.10 -7.04
CA ASP A 137 -13.48 1.62 -8.42
C ASP A 137 -13.28 3.15 -8.45
N ALA A 138 -13.92 3.89 -7.55
CA ALA A 138 -13.77 5.33 -7.48
C ALA A 138 -12.33 5.74 -7.12
N LEU A 139 -11.71 5.04 -6.17
CA LEU A 139 -10.30 5.27 -5.82
C LEU A 139 -9.37 4.89 -6.99
N ARG A 140 -9.59 3.76 -7.67
CA ARG A 140 -8.82 3.39 -8.87
C ARG A 140 -8.89 4.47 -9.94
N THR A 141 -10.09 4.94 -10.27
CA THR A 141 -10.30 6.02 -11.25
C THR A 141 -9.59 7.30 -10.82
N LEU A 142 -9.68 7.69 -9.55
CA LEU A 142 -8.94 8.86 -9.04
C LEU A 142 -7.43 8.71 -9.22
N ILE A 143 -6.88 7.53 -8.90
CA ILE A 143 -5.45 7.25 -9.04
C ILE A 143 -5.02 7.39 -10.50
N GLU A 144 -5.75 6.75 -11.42
CA GLU A 144 -5.40 6.74 -12.85
C GLU A 144 -5.63 8.08 -13.55
N GLU A 145 -6.76 8.71 -13.32
CA GLU A 145 -7.20 9.85 -14.14
C GLU A 145 -6.84 11.20 -13.54
N THR A 146 -6.52 11.25 -12.24
CA THR A 146 -6.23 12.51 -11.54
C THR A 146 -4.87 12.52 -10.87
N LEU A 147 -4.59 11.55 -10.01
CA LEU A 147 -3.35 11.57 -9.21
C LEU A 147 -2.12 11.32 -10.08
N LYS A 148 -2.08 10.23 -10.85
CA LYS A 148 -0.96 9.93 -11.74
C LYS A 148 -0.63 11.07 -12.71
N PRO A 149 -1.59 11.63 -13.48
CA PRO A 149 -1.31 12.77 -14.36
C PRO A 149 -0.73 13.98 -13.62
N ARG A 150 -1.19 14.24 -12.39
CA ARG A 150 -0.63 15.32 -11.58
C ARG A 150 0.82 15.03 -11.16
N ILE A 151 1.11 13.83 -10.67
CA ILE A 151 2.46 13.45 -10.27
C ILE A 151 3.42 13.47 -11.47
N GLU A 152 2.99 12.98 -12.63
CA GLU A 152 3.81 12.98 -13.86
C GLU A 152 4.06 14.38 -14.43
N ARG A 153 3.18 15.35 -14.16
CA ARG A 153 3.41 16.75 -14.50
C ARG A 153 4.45 17.38 -13.59
N ASP A 154 4.38 17.07 -12.30
CA ASP A 154 5.19 17.72 -11.26
C ASP A 154 6.58 17.06 -11.09
N TYR A 155 6.73 15.80 -11.53
CA TYR A 155 7.94 14.98 -11.36
C TYR A 155 8.28 14.19 -12.63
N PRO A 156 9.57 14.00 -12.95
CA PRO A 156 9.99 13.14 -14.05
C PRO A 156 9.78 11.67 -13.68
N ILE A 157 8.66 11.09 -14.12
CA ILE A 157 8.26 9.70 -13.79
C ILE A 157 8.50 8.77 -14.97
N ASN A 158 9.11 7.62 -14.68
CA ASN A 158 9.16 6.49 -15.59
C ASN A 158 7.84 5.71 -15.54
N ARG A 159 6.99 5.89 -16.56
CA ARG A 159 5.68 5.22 -16.67
C ARG A 159 5.76 3.69 -16.75
N SER A 160 6.93 3.13 -17.09
CA SER A 160 7.17 1.69 -17.12
C SER A 160 7.64 1.10 -15.78
N ARG A 161 7.81 1.94 -14.75
CA ARG A 161 8.25 1.54 -13.40
C ARG A 161 7.38 2.17 -12.32
N GLN A 162 6.09 1.82 -12.35
CA GLN A 162 5.12 2.25 -11.35
C GLN A 162 4.73 1.07 -10.46
N ALA A 163 4.75 1.28 -9.16
CA ALA A 163 4.36 0.31 -8.16
C ALA A 163 3.20 0.80 -7.31
N ILE A 164 2.35 -0.12 -6.86
CA ILE A 164 1.34 0.14 -5.82
C ILE A 164 1.57 -0.80 -4.64
N PHE A 165 1.53 -0.23 -3.44
CA PHE A 165 1.68 -0.93 -2.18
C PHE A 165 0.46 -0.74 -1.29
N GLY A 166 0.01 -1.83 -0.69
CA GLY A 166 -1.03 -1.79 0.32
C GLY A 166 -0.90 -2.94 1.32
N HIS A 167 -1.40 -2.69 2.52
CA HIS A 167 -1.38 -3.65 3.62
C HIS A 167 -2.80 -3.94 4.13
N SER A 168 -3.09 -5.19 4.53
CA SER A 168 -4.43 -5.57 5.02
C SER A 168 -5.49 -5.31 3.93
N LEU A 169 -6.51 -4.47 4.20
CA LEU A 169 -7.45 -4.03 3.14
C LEU A 169 -6.74 -3.31 1.98
N GLY A 170 -5.65 -2.59 2.21
CA GLY A 170 -4.85 -2.03 1.12
C GLY A 170 -4.24 -3.12 0.25
N GLY A 171 -3.83 -4.24 0.84
CA GLY A 171 -3.34 -5.40 0.10
C GLY A 171 -4.46 -6.06 -0.72
N LEU A 172 -5.68 -6.11 -0.18
CA LEU A 172 -6.86 -6.52 -0.94
C LEU A 172 -7.11 -5.59 -2.13
N PHE A 173 -7.06 -4.26 -1.95
CA PHE A 173 -7.22 -3.30 -3.04
C PHE A 173 -6.15 -3.49 -4.12
N VAL A 174 -4.89 -3.77 -3.74
CA VAL A 174 -3.80 -4.08 -4.68
C VAL A 174 -4.15 -5.30 -5.53
N LEU A 175 -4.62 -6.39 -4.92
CA LEU A 175 -5.03 -7.60 -5.65
C LEU A 175 -6.24 -7.33 -6.57
N GLN A 176 -7.27 -6.65 -6.07
CA GLN A 176 -8.43 -6.27 -6.87
C GLN A 176 -8.02 -5.39 -8.07
N THR A 177 -7.05 -4.48 -7.87
CA THR A 177 -6.53 -3.62 -8.93
C THR A 177 -5.74 -4.42 -9.95
N LEU A 178 -4.88 -5.36 -9.53
CA LEU A 178 -4.19 -6.28 -10.44
C LEU A 178 -5.20 -7.03 -11.31
N PHE A 179 -6.24 -7.60 -10.70
CA PHE A 179 -7.17 -8.46 -11.43
C PHE A 179 -8.13 -7.69 -12.35
N THR A 180 -8.45 -6.44 -12.03
CA THR A 180 -9.42 -5.65 -12.81
C THR A 180 -8.77 -4.64 -13.76
N ARG A 181 -7.58 -4.13 -13.42
CA ARG A 181 -6.81 -3.13 -14.17
C ARG A 181 -5.31 -3.48 -14.14
N PRO A 182 -4.90 -4.61 -14.74
CA PRO A 182 -3.52 -5.10 -14.65
C PRO A 182 -2.47 -4.18 -15.27
N GLU A 183 -2.85 -3.30 -16.21
CA GLU A 183 -1.91 -2.37 -16.85
C GLU A 183 -1.69 -1.08 -16.05
N SER A 184 -2.41 -0.90 -14.93
CA SER A 184 -2.25 0.26 -14.04
C SER A 184 -0.84 0.35 -13.47
N PHE A 185 -0.23 -0.76 -13.08
CA PHE A 185 1.10 -0.76 -12.47
C PHE A 185 1.93 -1.91 -13.04
N GLN A 186 3.26 -1.78 -12.98
CA GLN A 186 4.14 -2.90 -13.35
C GLN A 186 4.47 -3.77 -12.13
N THR A 187 4.37 -3.20 -10.92
CA THR A 187 4.64 -3.91 -9.67
C THR A 187 3.50 -3.73 -8.67
N TYR A 188 2.96 -4.84 -8.20
CA TYR A 188 1.88 -4.91 -7.21
C TYR A 188 2.46 -5.52 -5.93
N ILE A 189 2.35 -4.81 -4.80
CA ILE A 189 2.86 -5.28 -3.51
C ILE A 189 1.69 -5.37 -2.53
N ALA A 190 1.28 -6.60 -2.23
CA ALA A 190 0.15 -6.92 -1.38
C ALA A 190 0.62 -7.52 -0.05
N GLY A 191 0.70 -6.67 0.98
CA GLY A 191 1.09 -7.08 2.33
C GLY A 191 -0.09 -7.59 3.14
N SER A 192 0.01 -8.80 3.68
CA SER A 192 -1.02 -9.44 4.50
C SER A 192 -2.45 -9.20 3.94
N PRO A 193 -2.69 -9.49 2.66
CA PRO A 193 -3.90 -9.05 1.98
C PRO A 193 -5.15 -9.68 2.57
N SER A 194 -6.20 -8.88 2.80
CA SER A 194 -7.46 -9.35 3.37
C SER A 194 -8.32 -10.13 2.37
N VAL A 195 -7.79 -11.21 1.80
CA VAL A 195 -8.45 -12.09 0.81
C VAL A 195 -9.80 -12.61 1.32
N HIS A 196 -9.90 -12.87 2.62
CA HIS A 196 -11.12 -13.32 3.30
C HIS A 196 -12.30 -12.34 3.25
N TRP A 197 -12.07 -11.06 2.92
CA TRP A 197 -13.10 -10.02 2.96
C TRP A 197 -14.31 -10.31 2.07
N ASN A 198 -14.05 -10.76 0.84
CA ASN A 198 -15.06 -11.20 -0.10
C ASN A 198 -14.40 -12.19 -1.07
N LYS A 199 -14.08 -13.38 -0.56
CA LYS A 199 -13.27 -14.40 -1.27
C LYS A 199 -13.89 -14.78 -2.62
N ALA A 200 -15.21 -14.92 -2.68
CA ALA A 200 -15.92 -15.27 -3.91
C ALA A 200 -15.76 -14.21 -5.00
N LEU A 201 -15.92 -12.92 -4.66
CA LEU A 201 -15.72 -11.84 -5.63
C LEU A 201 -14.25 -11.75 -6.09
N LEU A 202 -13.29 -11.91 -5.17
CA LEU A 202 -11.88 -11.86 -5.54
C LEU A 202 -11.51 -13.01 -6.48
N GLN A 203 -12.05 -14.21 -6.26
CA GLN A 203 -11.88 -15.36 -7.15
C GLN A 203 -12.49 -15.08 -8.53
N GLU A 204 -13.70 -14.53 -8.60
CA GLU A 204 -14.31 -14.17 -9.89
C GLU A 204 -13.45 -13.16 -10.67
N GLN A 205 -12.86 -12.17 -9.99
CA GLN A 205 -11.95 -11.21 -10.60
C GLN A 205 -10.67 -11.88 -11.09
N GLU A 206 -10.11 -12.79 -10.31
CA GLU A 206 -8.91 -13.54 -10.63
C GLU A 206 -9.11 -14.46 -11.84
N GLU A 207 -10.23 -15.17 -11.94
CA GLU A 207 -10.61 -15.98 -13.11
C GLU A 207 -10.72 -15.12 -14.38
N LYS A 208 -11.34 -13.93 -14.28
CA LYS A 208 -11.41 -12.96 -15.39
C LYS A 208 -10.04 -12.43 -15.79
N PHE A 209 -9.18 -12.16 -14.81
CA PHE A 209 -7.80 -11.74 -15.05
C PHE A 209 -7.02 -12.82 -15.82
N GLN A 210 -7.11 -14.08 -15.39
CA GLN A 210 -6.46 -15.19 -16.10
C GLN A 210 -6.94 -15.30 -17.55
N ALA A 211 -8.24 -15.16 -17.79
CA ALA A 211 -8.80 -15.16 -19.15
C ALA A 211 -8.29 -13.98 -20.01
N SER A 212 -7.86 -12.88 -19.39
CA SER A 212 -7.34 -11.69 -20.07
C SER A 212 -5.81 -11.73 -20.35
N LEU A 213 -5.07 -12.69 -19.77
CA LEU A 213 -3.61 -12.80 -19.90
C LEU A 213 -3.07 -12.80 -21.35
N PRO A 214 -3.75 -13.39 -22.35
CA PRO A 214 -3.31 -13.30 -23.74
C PRO A 214 -3.18 -11.85 -24.24
N ASN A 215 -4.01 -10.94 -23.72
CA ASN A 215 -4.03 -9.52 -24.10
C ASN A 215 -3.06 -8.67 -23.28
N LEU A 216 -2.41 -9.23 -22.25
CA LEU A 216 -1.46 -8.50 -21.43
C LEU A 216 -0.13 -8.32 -22.18
N HIS A 217 0.25 -7.07 -22.43
CA HIS A 217 1.42 -6.72 -23.22
C HIS A 217 2.69 -6.49 -22.39
N THR A 218 2.54 -6.13 -21.11
CA THR A 218 3.67 -5.84 -20.21
C THR A 218 3.76 -6.90 -19.13
N PRO A 219 4.95 -7.51 -18.89
CA PRO A 219 5.15 -8.41 -17.77
C PRO A 219 4.93 -7.70 -16.43
N LEU A 220 4.20 -8.34 -15.52
CA LEU A 220 3.88 -7.79 -14.21
C LEU A 220 4.66 -8.50 -13.11
N THR A 221 4.89 -7.82 -11.99
CA THR A 221 5.39 -8.43 -10.76
C THR A 221 4.34 -8.31 -9.67
N LEU A 222 4.03 -9.42 -9.01
CA LEU A 222 3.22 -9.46 -7.79
C LEU A 222 4.09 -9.94 -6.63
N PHE A 223 4.20 -9.14 -5.58
CA PHE A 223 4.82 -9.54 -4.32
C PHE A 223 3.78 -9.60 -3.22
N MET A 224 3.50 -10.81 -2.76
CA MET A 224 2.59 -11.09 -1.66
C MET A 224 3.38 -11.43 -0.42
N THR A 225 2.89 -10.99 0.73
CA THR A 225 3.51 -11.33 2.01
C THR A 225 2.47 -11.60 3.08
N PHE A 226 2.87 -12.28 4.14
CA PHE A 226 2.12 -12.36 5.39
C PHE A 226 3.08 -12.50 6.57
N ALA A 227 2.62 -12.22 7.78
CA ALA A 227 3.41 -12.41 8.99
C ALA A 227 3.12 -13.78 9.63
N GLU A 228 4.13 -14.43 10.21
CA GLU A 228 3.99 -15.78 10.79
C GLU A 228 2.92 -15.83 11.89
N LEU A 229 2.87 -14.80 12.75
CA LEU A 229 1.92 -14.77 13.88
C LEU A 229 0.46 -14.59 13.43
N GLU A 230 0.21 -14.43 12.13
CA GLU A 230 -1.13 -14.39 11.55
C GLU A 230 -1.71 -15.79 11.25
N ARG A 231 -0.90 -16.85 11.30
CA ARG A 231 -1.33 -18.23 10.96
C ARG A 231 -2.52 -18.73 11.78
N ASN A 232 -2.65 -18.28 13.02
CA ASN A 232 -3.73 -18.68 13.92
C ASN A 232 -4.89 -17.68 13.95
N HIS A 233 -4.89 -16.67 13.08
CA HIS A 233 -5.94 -15.66 13.07
C HIS A 233 -7.24 -16.23 12.44
N PRO A 234 -8.43 -15.97 13.00
CA PRO A 234 -9.71 -16.51 12.49
C PRO A 234 -10.07 -16.16 11.05
N SER A 235 -9.33 -15.24 10.42
CA SER A 235 -9.51 -14.87 9.02
C SER A 235 -8.77 -15.80 8.04
N ASN A 236 -7.98 -16.76 8.55
CA ASN A 236 -7.12 -17.66 7.77
C ASN A 236 -6.30 -16.92 6.70
N MET A 237 -5.75 -15.76 7.04
CA MET A 237 -5.14 -14.88 6.02
C MET A 237 -3.91 -15.54 5.39
N SER A 238 -3.05 -16.17 6.19
CA SER A 238 -1.86 -16.88 5.69
C SER A 238 -2.22 -17.99 4.71
N GLU A 239 -3.23 -18.82 5.05
CA GLU A 239 -3.71 -19.90 4.19
C GLU A 239 -4.30 -19.34 2.89
N ASN A 240 -5.22 -18.38 2.99
CA ASN A 240 -5.83 -17.73 1.83
C ASN A 240 -4.79 -17.06 0.90
N THR A 241 -3.75 -16.46 1.47
CA THR A 241 -2.66 -15.84 0.71
C THR A 241 -1.77 -16.88 0.05
N THR A 242 -1.52 -18.01 0.71
CA THR A 242 -0.74 -19.13 0.16
C THR A 242 -1.50 -19.83 -0.96
N GLU A 243 -2.79 -20.11 -0.78
CA GLU A 243 -3.65 -20.68 -1.82
C GLU A 243 -3.67 -19.81 -3.08
N LEU A 244 -3.86 -18.50 -2.92
CA LEU A 244 -3.85 -17.55 -4.03
C LEU A 244 -2.47 -17.48 -4.70
N TYR A 245 -1.39 -17.53 -3.92
CA TYR A 245 -0.04 -17.62 -4.48
C TYR A 245 0.14 -18.89 -5.32
N ASP A 246 -0.27 -20.04 -4.83
CA ASP A 246 -0.13 -21.32 -5.53
C ASP A 246 -0.87 -21.29 -6.87
N GLN A 247 -2.07 -20.71 -6.91
CA GLN A 247 -2.84 -20.47 -8.13
C GLN A 247 -2.12 -19.54 -9.10
N LEU A 248 -1.74 -18.34 -8.65
CA LEU A 248 -1.13 -17.34 -9.53
C LEU A 248 0.28 -17.73 -9.99
N SER A 249 0.99 -18.56 -9.22
CA SER A 249 2.32 -19.06 -9.57
C SER A 249 2.31 -20.04 -10.76
N GLN A 250 1.13 -20.55 -11.16
CA GLN A 250 0.96 -21.33 -12.39
C GLN A 250 0.96 -20.44 -13.65
N ILE A 251 0.78 -19.13 -13.51
CA ILE A 251 0.84 -18.19 -14.63
C ILE A 251 2.30 -18.09 -15.10
N PRO A 252 2.57 -18.15 -16.42
CA PRO A 252 3.93 -18.04 -16.94
C PRO A 252 4.61 -16.74 -16.50
N ALA A 253 5.88 -16.83 -16.09
CA ALA A 253 6.62 -15.72 -15.50
C ALA A 253 6.89 -14.56 -16.49
N GLU A 254 6.77 -14.79 -17.79
CA GLU A 254 6.77 -13.76 -18.83
C GLU A 254 5.50 -12.89 -18.83
N LYS A 255 4.44 -13.35 -18.17
CA LYS A 255 3.19 -12.59 -17.96
C LYS A 255 3.12 -12.04 -16.54
N LEU A 256 3.28 -12.90 -15.54
CA LEU A 256 3.19 -12.53 -14.13
C LEU A 256 4.27 -13.23 -13.31
N ARG A 257 5.20 -12.45 -12.76
CA ARG A 257 6.18 -12.93 -11.79
C ARG A 257 5.62 -12.80 -10.38
N VAL A 258 5.21 -13.90 -9.80
CA VAL A 258 4.68 -13.94 -8.43
C VAL A 258 5.79 -14.28 -7.44
N LYS A 259 5.83 -13.58 -6.31
CA LYS A 259 6.72 -13.85 -5.18
C LYS A 259 5.89 -13.87 -3.89
N LEU A 260 6.14 -14.85 -3.03
CA LEU A 260 5.58 -14.92 -1.68
C LEU A 260 6.71 -14.80 -0.66
N HIS A 261 6.49 -14.04 0.42
CA HIS A 261 7.38 -14.05 1.56
C HIS A 261 6.62 -14.01 2.88
N GLU A 262 6.92 -14.98 3.73
CA GLU A 262 6.50 -14.98 5.12
C GLU A 262 7.57 -14.30 5.99
N PHE A 263 7.13 -13.43 6.90
CA PHE A 263 7.98 -12.80 7.90
C PHE A 263 7.85 -13.52 9.25
N GLU A 264 8.89 -14.28 9.60
CA GLU A 264 9.04 -14.98 10.88
C GLU A 264 9.05 -13.99 12.06
N GLY A 265 8.38 -14.34 13.15
CA GLY A 265 8.33 -13.54 14.38
C GLY A 265 7.51 -12.25 14.30
N GLU A 266 6.94 -11.92 13.14
CA GLU A 266 6.13 -10.72 12.95
C GLU A 266 4.63 -11.00 13.08
N GLY A 267 3.88 -10.02 13.55
CA GLY A 267 2.41 -9.98 13.53
C GLY A 267 1.88 -8.94 12.54
N HIS A 268 0.54 -8.93 12.40
CA HIS A 268 -0.16 -8.15 11.36
C HIS A 268 0.28 -6.69 11.22
N ILE A 269 0.55 -5.98 12.32
CA ILE A 269 1.00 -4.59 12.25
C ILE A 269 2.53 -4.46 12.31
N THR A 270 3.21 -5.35 13.05
CA THR A 270 4.66 -5.25 13.25
C THR A 270 5.44 -5.60 11.98
N VAL A 271 4.84 -6.34 11.06
CA VAL A 271 5.46 -6.69 9.76
C VAL A 271 5.72 -5.47 8.85
N LEU A 272 4.99 -4.36 9.03
CA LEU A 272 5.01 -3.21 8.11
C LEU A 272 6.41 -2.66 7.83
N PRO A 273 7.27 -2.34 8.81
CA PRO A 273 8.62 -1.83 8.54
C PRO A 273 9.51 -2.85 7.81
N ALA A 274 9.43 -4.13 8.18
CA ALA A 274 10.20 -5.20 7.53
C ALA A 274 9.76 -5.39 6.07
N LEU A 275 8.44 -5.35 5.83
CA LEU A 275 7.84 -5.38 4.50
C LEU A 275 8.25 -4.20 3.64
N ILE A 276 8.19 -2.98 4.17
CA ILE A 276 8.62 -1.75 3.48
C ILE A 276 10.08 -1.87 3.05
N SER A 277 10.96 -2.33 3.93
CA SER A 277 12.37 -2.56 3.58
C SER A 277 12.55 -3.61 2.48
N ARG A 278 11.72 -4.67 2.47
CA ARG A 278 11.78 -5.72 1.46
C ARG A 278 11.28 -5.27 0.09
N MET A 279 10.16 -4.56 0.05
CA MET A 279 9.48 -4.20 -1.20
C MET A 279 10.28 -3.20 -2.05
N LEU A 280 11.09 -2.35 -1.43
CA LEU A 280 11.91 -1.35 -2.13
C LEU A 280 12.93 -1.96 -3.11
N ARG A 281 13.25 -3.24 -2.98
CA ARG A 281 14.13 -3.97 -3.91
C ARG A 281 13.43 -4.45 -5.19
N LEU A 282 12.13 -4.18 -5.32
CA LEU A 282 11.30 -4.67 -6.41
C LEU A 282 10.92 -3.58 -7.41
N VAL A 283 11.18 -2.31 -7.08
CA VAL A 283 10.71 -1.15 -7.84
C VAL A 283 11.81 -0.58 -8.70
#